data_AF-A0A9D3X1W4-F1
#
_entry.id   AF-A0A9D3X1W4-F1
#
_cell.length_a   1.000
_cell.length_b   1.000
_cell.length_c   1.000
_cell.angle_alpha   90.00
_cell.angle_beta   90.00
_cell.angle_gamma   90.00
#
_symmetry.space_group_name_H-M   'P 1'
#
loop_
_entity.id
_entity.type
_entity.pdbx_description
1 polymer ?
#
loop_
_entity_poly.entity_id
_entity_poly.type
_entity_poly.pdbx_seq_one_letter_code
_entity_poly.pdbx_strand_id
1 'polypeptide(L)'
;FPSLRLLDLRWIEDVKDSHLRELLLPPTDSKPGCNRLTDQCLPLFRRCPRLSRVDLRSCRHVTPEGCARFCEDSGPPAPPPAGPPFRCPEEKLLIKDS
;
A
#
# COMPACT_ATOMS: atom_id res chain seq x y z
N PHE A 1 -2.01 -9.80 -11.54
CA PHE A 1 -3.34 -9.49 -10.97
C PHE A 1 -3.88 -8.16 -11.49
N PRO A 2 -4.50 -8.10 -12.69
CA PRO A 2 -4.92 -6.83 -13.29
C PRO A 2 -6.30 -6.34 -12.81
N SER A 3 -7.00 -7.07 -11.95
CA SER A 3 -8.40 -6.79 -11.57
C SER A 3 -8.59 -6.35 -10.12
N LEU A 4 -7.53 -6.34 -9.30
CA LEU A 4 -7.65 -6.13 -7.86
C LEU A 4 -7.91 -4.63 -7.60
N ARG A 5 -9.12 -4.33 -7.10
CA ARG A 5 -9.58 -2.96 -6.80
C ARG A 5 -9.50 -2.64 -5.32
N LEU A 6 -9.87 -3.59 -4.46
CA LEU A 6 -9.94 -3.38 -3.03
C LEU A 6 -9.08 -4.44 -2.34
N LEU A 7 -8.21 -3.98 -1.45
CA LEU A 7 -7.40 -4.81 -0.58
C LEU A 7 -7.68 -4.42 0.87
N ASP A 8 -8.32 -5.31 1.61
CA ASP A 8 -8.69 -5.08 3.00
C ASP A 8 -7.89 -6.00 3.90
N LEU A 9 -7.01 -5.42 4.74
CA LEU A 9 -6.18 -6.14 5.71
C LEU A 9 -6.58 -5.84 7.16
N ARG A 10 -7.76 -5.23 7.39
CA ARG A 10 -8.21 -4.81 8.73
C ARG A 10 -8.34 -5.92 9.75
N TRP A 11 -8.53 -7.16 9.32
CA TRP A 11 -8.68 -8.29 10.24
C TRP A 11 -7.45 -9.18 10.26
N ILE A 12 -6.39 -8.79 9.55
CA ILE A 12 -5.18 -9.60 9.44
C ILE A 12 -4.11 -9.00 10.35
N GLU A 13 -3.99 -9.54 11.55
CA GLU A 13 -3.01 -9.10 12.55
C GLU A 13 -1.57 -9.52 12.21
N ASP A 14 -1.40 -10.59 11.43
CA ASP A 14 -0.11 -11.20 11.11
C ASP A 14 0.20 -11.23 9.60
N VAL A 15 -0.34 -10.25 8.86
CA VAL A 15 0.04 -10.10 7.45
C VAL A 15 1.51 -9.67 7.35
N LYS A 16 2.25 -10.28 6.41
CA LYS A 16 3.69 -10.05 6.22
C LYS A 16 3.93 -9.42 4.86
N ASP A 17 5.01 -8.65 4.76
CA ASP A 17 5.44 -8.06 3.50
C ASP A 17 5.67 -9.16 2.44
N SER A 18 6.19 -10.33 2.84
CA SER A 18 6.36 -11.49 1.95
C SER A 18 5.05 -11.96 1.32
N HIS A 19 3.96 -12.03 2.09
CA HIS A 19 2.65 -12.44 1.58
C HIS A 19 2.08 -11.40 0.61
N LEU A 20 2.22 -10.10 0.91
CA LEU A 20 1.86 -9.05 -0.04
C LEU A 20 2.73 -9.09 -1.29
N ARG A 21 4.02 -9.38 -1.16
CA ARG A 21 4.93 -9.52 -2.30
C ARG A 21 4.50 -10.69 -3.17
N GLU A 22 4.21 -11.87 -2.63
CA GLU A 22 3.69 -12.99 -3.43
C GLU A 22 2.32 -12.69 -4.06
N LEU A 23 1.48 -11.91 -3.39
CA LEU A 23 0.17 -11.52 -3.92
C LEU A 23 0.27 -10.47 -5.03
N LEU A 24 1.24 -9.55 -4.95
CA LEU A 24 1.37 -8.39 -5.84
C LEU A 24 2.47 -8.56 -6.90
N LEU A 25 3.44 -9.45 -6.68
CA LEU A 25 4.58 -9.74 -7.53
C LEU A 25 4.56 -11.23 -7.94
N PRO A 26 5.12 -11.60 -9.09
CA PRO A 26 5.38 -13.00 -9.40
C PRO A 26 6.28 -13.63 -8.32
N PRO A 27 6.21 -14.96 -8.10
CA PRO A 27 7.01 -15.68 -7.13
C PRO A 27 8.49 -15.70 -7.57
N THR A 28 9.17 -14.59 -7.40
CA THR A 28 10.62 -14.46 -7.60
C THR A 28 11.26 -14.46 -6.22
N ASP A 29 11.80 -15.62 -5.85
CA ASP A 29 12.69 -15.85 -4.70
C ASP A 29 12.20 -15.23 -3.38
N SER A 30 11.28 -15.93 -2.71
CA SER A 30 10.76 -15.57 -1.39
C SER A 30 11.88 -15.66 -0.36
N LYS A 31 12.66 -14.58 -0.23
CA LYS A 31 13.63 -14.43 0.85
C LYS A 31 12.84 -14.18 2.15
N PRO A 32 12.95 -15.05 3.18
CA PRO A 32 12.24 -14.89 4.44
C PRO A 32 12.86 -13.71 5.18
N GLY A 33 12.34 -12.51 4.94
CA GLY A 33 12.97 -11.29 5.40
C GLY A 33 11.95 -10.20 5.56
N CYS A 34 11.03 -10.40 6.51
CA CYS A 34 10.38 -9.39 7.36
C CYS A 34 9.16 -10.06 7.99
N ASN A 35 9.21 -10.28 9.30
CA ASN A 35 8.16 -11.01 10.02
C ASN A 35 6.85 -10.22 10.14
N ARG A 36 6.77 -8.98 9.65
CA ARG A 36 5.67 -8.04 9.90
C ARG A 36 5.47 -7.07 8.74
N LEU A 37 4.24 -6.64 8.46
CA LEU A 37 3.92 -5.67 7.40
C LEU A 37 4.43 -4.27 7.74
N THR A 38 5.34 -3.72 6.93
CA THR A 38 5.97 -2.41 7.20
C THR A 38 5.70 -1.40 6.10
N ASP A 39 6.10 -0.13 6.30
CA ASP A 39 6.00 0.92 5.28
C ASP A 39 6.68 0.56 3.96
N GLN A 40 7.58 -0.43 3.95
CA GLN A 40 8.21 -0.95 2.74
C GLN A 40 7.25 -1.65 1.78
N CYS A 41 6.06 -2.08 2.24
CA CYS A 41 5.05 -2.66 1.34
C CYS A 41 4.26 -1.62 0.54
N LEU A 42 4.20 -0.37 1.01
CA LEU A 42 3.45 0.71 0.37
C LEU A 42 3.75 0.87 -1.13
N PRO A 43 5.02 0.93 -1.59
CA PRO A 43 5.34 0.99 -3.02
C PRO A 43 4.88 -0.21 -3.84
N LEU A 44 4.63 -1.38 -3.23
CA LEU A 44 4.11 -2.55 -3.94
C LEU A 44 2.70 -2.29 -4.49
N PHE A 45 1.89 -1.50 -3.77
CA PHE A 45 0.53 -1.16 -4.18
C PHE A 45 0.51 -0.33 -5.47
N ARG A 46 1.57 0.41 -5.81
CA ARG A 46 1.68 1.11 -7.11
C ARG A 46 1.73 0.15 -8.30
N ARG A 47 2.19 -1.08 -8.11
CA ARG A 47 2.23 -2.09 -9.19
C ARG A 47 0.83 -2.60 -9.55
N CYS A 48 -0.19 -2.27 -8.76
CA CYS A 48 -1.58 -2.57 -9.04
C CYS A 48 -2.31 -1.32 -9.57
N PRO A 49 -2.33 -1.07 -10.89
CA PRO A 49 -2.94 0.13 -11.47
C PRO A 49 -4.45 0.23 -11.18
N ARG A 50 -5.11 -0.91 -10.97
CA ARG A 50 -6.54 -1.00 -10.64
C ARG A 50 -6.89 -0.87 -9.16
N LEU A 51 -5.88 -0.81 -8.29
CA LEU A 51 -6.10 -0.74 -6.84
C LEU A 51 -6.66 0.64 -6.47
N SER A 52 -7.89 0.67 -5.99
CA SER A 52 -8.61 1.87 -5.57
C SER A 52 -8.69 2.04 -4.05
N ARG A 53 -8.52 0.97 -3.28
CA ARG A 53 -8.62 1.05 -1.81
C ARG A 53 -7.72 0.04 -1.13
N VAL A 54 -6.96 0.49 -0.13
CA VAL A 54 -6.07 -0.32 0.72
C VAL A 54 -6.29 0.05 2.17
N ASP A 55 -6.68 -0.92 2.99
CA ASP A 55 -6.93 -0.70 4.41
C ASP A 55 -5.85 -1.39 5.26
N LEU A 56 -5.03 -0.57 5.95
CA LEU A 56 -3.89 -0.99 6.78
C LEU A 56 -4.11 -0.67 8.26
N ARG A 57 -5.35 -0.42 8.69
CA ARG A 57 -5.65 0.00 10.08
C ARG A 57 -5.16 -0.95 11.16
N SER A 58 -5.17 -2.25 10.91
CA SER A 58 -4.63 -3.26 11.84
C SER A 58 -3.13 -3.52 11.70
N CYS A 59 -2.48 -2.90 10.73
CA CYS A 59 -1.03 -3.03 10.53
C CYS A 59 -0.29 -2.15 11.54
N ARG A 60 0.14 -2.76 12.65
CA ARG A 60 0.84 -2.05 13.74
C ARG A 60 2.21 -1.51 13.35
N HIS A 61 2.85 -2.07 12.32
CA HIS A 61 4.20 -1.67 11.87
C HIS A 61 4.17 -0.79 10.63
N VAL A 62 2.98 -0.46 10.11
CA VAL A 62 2.79 0.61 9.14
C VAL A 62 2.60 1.89 9.94
N THR A 63 3.46 2.87 9.70
CA THR A 63 3.41 4.17 10.36
C THR A 63 2.53 5.13 9.55
N PRO A 64 1.78 6.02 10.22
CA PRO A 64 1.02 7.05 9.52
C PRO A 64 1.94 7.96 8.69
N GLU A 65 3.18 8.22 9.14
CA GLU A 65 4.19 8.95 8.36
C GLU A 65 4.59 8.22 7.09
N GLY A 66 4.76 6.90 7.14
CA GLY A 66 5.01 6.07 5.97
C GLY A 66 3.88 6.18 4.94
N CYS A 67 2.63 6.07 5.39
CA CYS A 67 1.46 6.29 4.53
C CYS A 67 1.41 7.70 3.95
N ALA A 68 1.69 8.73 4.75
CA ALA A 68 1.71 10.12 4.29
C ALA A 68 2.79 10.35 3.23
N ARG A 69 4.02 9.88 3.47
CA ARG A 69 5.11 9.94 2.48
C ARG A 69 4.79 9.14 1.24
N PHE A 70 4.09 8.01 1.35
CA PHE A 70 3.65 7.24 0.18
C PHE A 70 2.59 7.97 -0.64
N CYS A 71 1.60 8.59 0.02
CA CYS A 71 0.61 9.47 -0.62
C CYS A 71 1.35 10.65 -1.32
N GLU A 72 2.34 11.25 -0.66
CA GLU A 72 3.08 12.43 -1.13
C GLU A 72 4.05 12.11 -2.28
N ASP A 73 4.86 11.04 -2.15
CA ASP A 73 5.76 10.52 -3.20
C ASP A 73 4.99 10.02 -4.42
N SER A 74 3.67 9.77 -4.28
CA SER A 74 2.82 9.43 -5.42
C SER A 74 2.41 10.65 -6.25
N GLY A 75 2.63 11.87 -5.74
CA GLY A 75 2.51 13.12 -6.49
C GLY A 75 3.87 13.62 -7.01
N PRO A 76 3.94 14.21 -8.21
CA PRO A 76 5.17 14.82 -8.71
C PRO A 76 5.60 16.02 -7.83
N PRO A 77 6.89 16.39 -7.82
CA PRO A 77 7.41 17.56 -7.07
C PRO A 77 6.98 18.93 -7.65
N ALA A 78 5.83 19.03 -8.32
CA ALA A 78 5.35 20.24 -8.98
C ALA A 78 3.86 20.52 -8.69
N PRO A 79 3.43 21.77 -8.48
CA PRO A 79 2.02 22.13 -8.45
C PRO A 79 1.46 22.09 -9.89
N PRO A 80 0.46 21.24 -10.21
CA PRO A 80 -0.84 21.75 -10.71
C PRO A 80 -2.05 20.78 -10.42
N PRO A 81 -3.28 21.00 -10.95
CA PRO A 81 -4.56 21.02 -10.22
C PRO A 81 -5.21 19.65 -9.91
N ALA A 82 -4.53 18.54 -10.16
CA ALA A 82 -5.05 17.18 -9.93
C ALA A 82 -4.21 16.53 -8.82
N GLY A 83 -4.85 16.25 -7.68
CA GLY A 83 -4.18 15.79 -6.47
C GLY A 83 -3.43 14.46 -6.62
N PRO A 84 -2.74 14.02 -5.55
CA PRO A 84 -2.02 12.75 -5.56
C PRO A 84 -2.98 11.60 -5.86
N PRO A 85 -2.54 10.57 -6.62
CA PRO A 85 -3.38 9.45 -7.00
C PRO A 85 -3.90 8.71 -5.78
N PHE A 86 -3.13 8.63 -4.68
CA PHE A 86 -3.57 8.07 -3.40
C PHE A 86 -3.78 9.18 -2.37
N ARG A 87 -4.97 9.20 -1.78
CA ARG A 87 -5.35 10.01 -0.64
C ARG A 87 -5.42 9.14 0.61
N CYS A 88 -5.09 9.73 1.75
CA CYS A 88 -5.15 9.08 3.04
C CYS A 88 -6.24 9.74 3.91
N PRO A 89 -7.54 9.38 3.76
CA PRO A 89 -8.65 10.04 4.47
C PRO A 89 -8.79 9.65 5.95
N GLU A 90 -8.29 8.47 6.35
CA GLU A 90 -8.26 7.98 7.73
C GLU A 90 -6.84 7.45 8.02
N GLU A 91 -6.48 7.32 9.31
CA GLU A 91 -5.22 6.68 9.70
C GLU A 91 -5.06 5.32 9.02
N LYS A 92 -3.98 5.16 8.24
CA LYS A 92 -3.61 3.91 7.56
C LYS A 92 -4.65 3.40 6.54
N LEU A 93 -5.55 4.26 6.07
CA LEU A 93 -6.45 3.97 4.96
C LEU A 93 -5.98 4.72 3.72
N LEU A 94 -5.61 4.01 2.66
CA LEU A 94 -5.20 4.60 1.39
C LEU A 94 -6.32 4.40 0.37
N ILE A 95 -6.77 5.48 -0.25
CA ILE A 95 -7.80 5.46 -1.29
C ILE A 95 -7.22 6.09 -2.54
N LYS A 96 -7.28 5.39 -3.67
CA LYS A 96 -6.88 5.93 -4.96
C LYS A 96 -8.09 6.54 -5.65
N ASP A 97 -7.99 7.80 -6.06
CA ASP A 97 -8.98 8.41 -6.94
C ASP A 97 -8.82 7.79 -8.34
N SER A 98 -9.91 7.25 -8.90
CA SER A 98 -9.88 6.35 -10.07
C SER A 98 -10.23 7.04 -11.39
#